data_AF-A0A7J4L7D5-F1
#
_entry.id   AF-A0A7J4L7D5-F1
#
_cell.length_a   1.000
_cell.length_b   1.000
_cell.length_c   1.000
_cell.angle_alpha   90.00
_cell.angle_beta   90.00
_cell.angle_gamma   90.00
#
_symmetry.space_group_name_H-M   'P 1'
#
loop_
_entity.id
_entity.type
_entity.pdbx_description
1 polymer ?
#
loop_
_entity_poly.entity_id
_entity_poly.type
_entity_poly.pdbx_seq_one_letter_code
_entity_poly.pdbx_strand_id
1 'polypeptide(L)'
;MISKLRCKRCYWEWIQRKEQLPKMCPHCKSPYWDKERRELTKIEYLDYKDIVEINKDIIENLPVKKADKHQILSQKKLMDVSTNYRRTEGDLFEKAVTLLKDVVKEHIFASANRRTAVEAVIIFLRINKKELGVRNRKENDEVLQGIREDYYKDTEIKNWLMGGEIREFRR
;
A
#
# COMPACT_ATOMS: atom_id res chain seq x y z
N MET A 1 41.92 25.77 -5.43
CA MET A 1 41.65 24.42 -5.98
C MET A 1 40.31 24.45 -6.71
N ILE A 2 40.27 24.02 -7.97
CA ILE A 2 39.02 23.94 -8.74
C ILE A 2 38.32 22.63 -8.34
N SER A 3 37.22 22.72 -7.59
CA SER A 3 36.42 21.55 -7.22
C SER A 3 35.35 21.26 -8.28
N LYS A 4 35.32 20.01 -8.77
CA LYS A 4 34.29 19.52 -9.69
C LYS A 4 33.17 18.88 -8.86
N LEU A 5 31.94 19.34 -9.07
CA LEU A 5 30.75 18.79 -8.42
C LEU A 5 29.90 18.02 -9.42
N ARG A 6 29.18 17.00 -8.94
CA ARG A 6 28.22 16.21 -9.72
C ARG A 6 26.90 16.12 -8.96
N CYS A 7 25.79 16.31 -9.66
CA CYS A 7 24.47 16.11 -9.08
C CYS A 7 24.15 14.60 -8.99
N LYS A 8 23.84 14.08 -7.80
CA LYS A 8 23.38 12.71 -7.58
C LYS A 8 21.95 12.42 -8.08
N ARG A 9 21.29 13.41 -8.72
CA ARG A 9 19.93 13.28 -9.26
C ARG A 9 19.89 13.25 -10.78
N CYS A 10 20.54 14.23 -11.43
CA CYS A 10 20.57 14.34 -12.90
C CYS A 10 21.96 14.07 -13.49
N TYR A 11 22.94 13.74 -12.64
CA TYR A 11 24.32 13.42 -13.03
C TYR A 11 25.09 14.52 -13.77
N TRP A 12 24.51 15.71 -13.87
CA TRP A 12 25.18 16.89 -14.42
C TRP A 12 26.41 17.23 -13.59
N GLU A 13 27.51 17.54 -14.27
CA GLU A 13 28.76 17.94 -13.66
C GLU A 13 29.01 19.43 -13.88
N TRP A 14 29.56 20.12 -12.88
CA TRP A 14 29.92 21.53 -13.02
C TRP A 14 31.13 21.88 -12.17
N ILE A 15 31.80 22.96 -12.58
CA ILE A 15 32.94 23.52 -11.87
C ILE A 15 32.44 24.50 -10.81
N GLN A 16 32.82 24.29 -9.55
CA GLN A 16 32.49 25.17 -8.44
C GLN A 16 33.36 26.43 -8.49
N ARG A 17 32.72 27.59 -8.65
CA ARG A 17 33.40 28.91 -8.76
C ARG A 17 33.53 29.66 -7.42
N LYS A 18 32.70 29.32 -6.44
CA LYS A 18 32.66 29.93 -5.10
C LYS A 18 32.90 28.86 -4.04
N GLU A 19 33.49 29.22 -2.91
CA GLU A 19 33.77 28.28 -1.82
C GLU A 19 32.49 27.66 -1.24
N GLN A 20 31.39 28.40 -1.21
CA GLN A 20 30.09 27.92 -0.75
C GLN A 20 29.46 26.92 -1.74
N LEU A 21 28.95 25.80 -1.21
CA LEU A 21 28.20 24.83 -1.99
C LEU A 21 26.89 25.43 -2.51
N PRO A 22 26.46 25.08 -3.74
CA PRO A 22 25.21 25.59 -4.28
C PRO A 22 24.01 25.03 -3.50
N LYS A 23 22.98 25.85 -3.30
CA LYS A 23 21.72 25.40 -2.67
C LYS A 23 20.91 24.47 -3.57
N MET A 24 21.11 24.54 -4.89
CA MET A 24 20.38 23.76 -5.89
C MET A 24 21.30 23.34 -7.04
N CYS A 25 20.97 22.23 -7.70
CA CYS A 25 21.62 21.86 -8.94
C CYS A 25 21.41 22.95 -10.01
N PRO A 26 22.46 23.44 -10.70
CA PRO A 26 22.29 24.46 -11.75
C PRO A 26 21.48 23.95 -12.95
N HIS A 27 21.50 22.64 -13.21
CA HIS A 27 20.80 21.97 -14.30
C HIS A 27 19.35 21.65 -13.93
N CYS A 28 19.10 20.72 -12.99
CA CYS A 28 17.75 20.24 -12.68
C CYS A 28 17.02 21.02 -11.58
N LYS A 29 17.65 22.06 -11.00
CA LYS A 29 17.12 22.87 -9.89
C LYS A 29 16.77 22.10 -8.61
N SER A 30 17.19 20.84 -8.49
CA SER A 30 16.97 20.05 -7.27
C SER A 30 17.72 20.67 -6.08
N PRO A 31 17.05 20.95 -4.95
CA PRO A 31 17.71 21.34 -3.70
C PRO A 31 18.43 20.16 -3.03
N TYR A 32 18.19 18.93 -3.48
CA TYR A 32 18.78 17.69 -2.96
C TYR A 32 19.82 17.11 -3.93
N TRP A 33 20.58 17.98 -4.59
CA TRP A 33 21.51 17.57 -5.65
C TRP A 33 22.69 16.74 -5.12
N ASP A 34 23.01 16.89 -3.84
CA ASP A 34 24.09 16.26 -3.08
C ASP A 34 23.66 14.95 -2.38
N LYS A 35 22.36 14.63 -2.44
CA LYS A 35 21.75 13.43 -1.88
C LYS A 35 21.35 12.48 -3.00
N GLU A 36 21.71 11.21 -2.85
CA GLU A 36 21.19 10.14 -3.70
C GLU A 36 19.66 10.25 -3.78
N ARG A 37 19.10 9.90 -4.94
CA ARG A 37 17.66 9.61 -4.97
C ARG A 37 17.45 8.47 -3.99
N ARG A 38 16.55 8.64 -3.03
CA ARG A 38 16.16 7.55 -2.12
C ARG A 38 15.84 6.38 -3.05
N GLU A 39 16.64 5.31 -2.98
CA GLU A 39 16.42 4.14 -3.82
C GLU A 39 14.95 3.76 -3.68
N LEU A 40 14.30 3.50 -4.81
CA LEU A 40 13.01 2.85 -4.80
C LEU A 40 13.27 1.49 -4.15
N THR A 41 13.10 1.42 -2.83
CA THR A 41 13.25 0.17 -2.08
C THR A 41 12.39 -0.84 -2.81
N LYS A 42 13.00 -1.95 -3.24
CA LYS A 42 12.30 -3.04 -3.89
C LYS A 42 11.06 -3.36 -3.04
N ILE A 43 9.88 -3.17 -3.62
CA ILE A 43 8.62 -3.44 -2.93
C ILE A 43 8.49 -4.96 -2.87
N GLU A 44 8.32 -5.48 -1.66
CA GLU A 44 7.99 -6.88 -1.43
C GLU A 44 6.47 -7.04 -1.49
N TYR A 45 6.01 -8.11 -2.15
CA TYR A 45 4.61 -8.31 -2.47
C TYR A 45 4.15 -9.67 -1.95
N LEU A 46 2.92 -9.70 -1.45
CA LEU A 46 2.18 -10.95 -1.21
C LEU A 46 1.81 -11.58 -2.55
N ASP A 47 1.98 -12.90 -2.65
CA ASP A 47 1.40 -13.71 -3.70
C ASP A 47 0.01 -14.23 -3.29
N TYR A 48 -0.72 -14.83 -4.23
CA TYR A 48 -2.05 -15.40 -4.00
C TYR A 48 -2.04 -16.46 -2.89
N LYS A 49 -0.93 -17.21 -2.75
CA LYS A 49 -0.75 -18.20 -1.68
C LYS A 49 -0.73 -17.53 -0.31
N ASP A 50 -0.04 -16.41 -0.17
CA ASP A 50 0.01 -15.68 1.09
C ASP A 50 -1.39 -15.20 1.49
N ILE A 51 -2.18 -14.70 0.54
CA ILE A 51 -3.57 -14.27 0.79
C ILE A 51 -4.46 -15.44 1.23
N VAL A 52 -4.21 -16.64 0.67
CA VAL A 52 -4.90 -17.88 1.06
C VAL A 52 -4.55 -18.30 2.48
N GLU A 53 -3.26 -18.31 2.83
CA GLU A 53 -2.82 -18.66 4.18
C GLU A 53 -3.34 -17.66 5.22
N ILE A 54 -3.34 -16.36 4.91
CA ILE A 54 -3.96 -15.33 5.77
C ILE A 54 -5.44 -15.64 6.04
N ASN A 55 -6.20 -16.06 5.00
CA ASN A 55 -7.61 -16.42 5.21
C ASN A 55 -7.76 -17.67 6.07
N LYS A 56 -6.93 -18.71 5.87
CA LYS A 56 -6.93 -19.91 6.72
C LYS A 56 -6.65 -19.56 8.17
N ASP A 57 -5.57 -18.81 8.42
CA ASP A 57 -5.17 -18.39 9.76
C ASP A 57 -6.28 -17.62 10.49
N ILE A 58 -6.98 -16.73 9.78
CA ILE A 58 -8.12 -15.98 10.35
C ILE A 58 -9.29 -16.90 10.70
N ILE A 59 -9.61 -17.87 9.85
CA ILE A 59 -10.73 -18.79 10.06
C ILE A 59 -10.42 -19.74 11.22
N GLU A 60 -9.19 -20.24 11.31
CA GLU A 60 -8.77 -21.21 12.32
C GLU A 60 -8.59 -20.56 13.69
N ASN A 61 -7.94 -19.40 13.76
CA ASN A 61 -7.60 -18.77 15.04
C ASN A 61 -8.64 -17.75 15.53
N LEU A 62 -9.47 -17.22 14.63
CA LEU A 62 -10.49 -16.20 14.94
C LEU A 62 -11.84 -16.52 14.28
N PRO A 63 -12.43 -17.72 14.49
CA PRO A 63 -13.72 -18.05 13.89
C PRO A 63 -14.82 -17.16 14.46
N VAL A 64 -15.64 -16.56 13.57
CA VAL A 64 -16.80 -15.74 13.99
C VAL A 64 -18.07 -16.59 13.99
N LYS A 65 -18.14 -17.61 13.11
CA LYS A 65 -19.26 -18.55 13.03
C LYS A 65 -18.75 -19.97 13.03
N LYS A 66 -19.51 -20.91 13.63
CA LYS A 66 -19.20 -22.35 13.58
C LYS A 66 -19.15 -22.92 12.14
N ALA A 67 -19.81 -22.25 11.20
CA ALA A 67 -19.82 -22.64 9.78
C ALA A 67 -18.70 -21.96 8.96
N ASP A 68 -17.85 -21.13 9.57
CA ASP A 68 -16.70 -20.54 8.88
C ASP A 68 -15.77 -21.66 8.40
N LYS A 69 -15.55 -21.72 7.10
CA LYS A 69 -14.62 -22.66 6.47
C LYS A 69 -13.75 -21.91 5.49
N HIS A 70 -12.48 -22.28 5.44
CA HIS A 70 -11.62 -21.86 4.35
C HIS A 70 -12.11 -22.51 3.05
N GLN A 71 -12.56 -21.67 2.11
CA GLN A 71 -12.98 -22.11 0.79
C GLN A 71 -12.75 -20.97 -0.19
N ILE A 72 -12.03 -21.28 -1.27
CA ILE A 72 -11.79 -20.36 -2.39
C ILE A 72 -12.97 -20.50 -3.36
N LEU A 73 -13.67 -19.39 -3.63
CA LEU A 73 -14.77 -19.32 -4.58
C LEU A 73 -14.29 -19.10 -6.01
N SER A 74 -13.14 -18.42 -6.20
CA SER A 74 -12.57 -18.19 -7.53
C SER A 74 -11.05 -18.06 -7.50
N GLN A 75 -10.37 -19.02 -8.13
CA GLN A 75 -8.92 -18.98 -8.32
C GLN A 75 -8.49 -17.83 -9.23
N LYS A 76 -9.24 -17.56 -10.30
CA LYS A 76 -8.93 -16.48 -11.23
C LYS A 76 -8.92 -15.12 -10.52
N LYS A 77 -9.98 -14.79 -9.77
CA LYS A 77 -10.06 -13.53 -9.02
C LYS A 77 -8.92 -13.38 -8.01
N LEU A 78 -8.55 -14.48 -7.35
CA LEU A 78 -7.43 -14.49 -6.41
C LEU A 78 -6.09 -14.17 -7.11
N MET A 79 -5.84 -14.74 -8.28
CA MET A 79 -4.65 -14.43 -9.08
C MET A 79 -4.67 -12.98 -9.60
N ASP A 80 -5.85 -12.50 -10.00
CA ASP A 80 -6.04 -11.13 -10.46
C ASP A 80 -5.71 -10.14 -9.32
N VAL A 81 -6.14 -10.41 -8.08
CA VAL A 81 -5.76 -9.59 -6.90
C VAL A 81 -4.25 -9.50 -6.75
N SER A 82 -3.52 -10.62 -6.80
CA SER A 82 -2.05 -10.64 -6.69
C SER A 82 -1.36 -9.82 -7.81
N THR A 83 -2.00 -9.77 -8.98
CA THR A 83 -1.46 -9.09 -10.16
C THR A 83 -1.80 -7.59 -10.19
N ASN A 84 -3.03 -7.21 -9.84
CA ASN A 84 -3.56 -5.86 -9.99
C ASN A 84 -2.80 -4.86 -9.14
N TYR A 85 -2.70 -5.09 -7.83
CA TYR A 85 -2.03 -4.14 -6.94
C TYR A 85 -0.51 -4.02 -7.20
N ARG A 86 0.10 -5.07 -7.77
CA ARG A 86 1.48 -5.01 -8.26
C ARG A 86 1.62 -4.03 -9.42
N ARG A 87 0.64 -4.03 -10.34
CA ARG A 87 0.58 -3.16 -11.52
C ARG A 87 0.07 -1.75 -11.22
N THR A 88 -0.64 -1.53 -10.11
CA THR A 88 -1.08 -0.20 -9.68
C THR A 88 0.10 0.76 -9.60
N GLU A 89 0.00 1.90 -10.29
CA GLU A 89 1.01 2.96 -10.21
C GLU A 89 0.90 3.72 -8.88
N GLY A 90 2.02 4.28 -8.41
CA GLY A 90 2.05 5.08 -7.19
C GLY A 90 2.79 4.42 -6.03
N ASP A 91 2.52 4.95 -4.82
CA ASP A 91 3.21 4.54 -3.60
C ASP A 91 2.62 3.25 -2.98
N LEU A 92 3.21 2.80 -1.87
CA LEU A 92 2.76 1.61 -1.14
C LEU A 92 1.29 1.70 -0.71
N PHE A 93 0.80 2.90 -0.40
CA PHE A 93 -0.59 3.05 0.03
C PHE A 93 -1.56 3.01 -1.15
N GLU A 94 -1.20 3.53 -2.33
CA GLU A 94 -2.01 3.31 -3.55
C GLU A 94 -2.19 1.83 -3.85
N LYS A 95 -1.08 1.07 -3.76
CA LYS A 95 -1.10 -0.39 -3.92
C LYS A 95 -1.92 -1.07 -2.83
N ALA A 96 -1.81 -0.62 -1.58
CA ALA A 96 -2.61 -1.14 -0.47
C ALA A 96 -4.12 -0.89 -0.66
N VAL A 97 -4.51 0.26 -1.22
CA VAL A 97 -5.91 0.56 -1.56
C VAL A 97 -6.44 -0.44 -2.59
N THR A 98 -5.67 -0.72 -3.66
CA THR A 98 -6.07 -1.74 -4.65
C THR A 98 -6.21 -3.11 -3.99
N LEU A 99 -5.22 -3.54 -3.21
CA LEU A 99 -5.28 -4.84 -2.50
C LEU A 99 -6.52 -4.94 -1.61
N LEU A 100 -6.81 -3.90 -0.83
CA LEU A 100 -7.98 -3.85 0.05
C LEU A 100 -9.28 -3.98 -0.75
N LYS A 101 -9.45 -3.14 -1.78
CA LYS A 101 -10.67 -3.10 -2.59
C LYS A 101 -10.90 -4.43 -3.29
N ASP A 102 -9.87 -4.98 -3.92
CA ASP A 102 -9.98 -6.22 -4.67
C ASP A 102 -10.41 -7.38 -3.74
N VAL A 103 -9.77 -7.55 -2.58
CA VAL A 103 -10.15 -8.63 -1.64
C VAL A 103 -11.56 -8.43 -1.07
N VAL A 104 -11.95 -7.19 -0.74
CA VAL A 104 -13.28 -6.88 -0.21
C VAL A 104 -14.39 -7.12 -1.23
N LYS A 105 -14.19 -6.69 -2.48
CA LYS A 105 -15.22 -6.68 -3.52
C LYS A 105 -15.31 -7.97 -4.30
N GLU A 106 -14.18 -8.61 -4.58
CA GLU A 106 -14.17 -9.77 -5.47
C GLU A 106 -14.81 -11.01 -4.86
N HIS A 107 -15.02 -11.02 -3.53
CA HIS A 107 -15.61 -12.13 -2.78
C HIS A 107 -14.90 -13.45 -3.09
N ILE A 108 -13.58 -13.45 -2.92
CA ILE A 108 -12.70 -14.54 -3.30
C ILE A 108 -12.90 -15.77 -2.41
N PHE A 109 -13.26 -15.55 -1.15
CA PHE A 109 -13.47 -16.59 -0.14
C PHE A 109 -14.95 -16.72 0.25
N ALA A 110 -15.34 -17.91 0.71
CA ALA A 110 -16.69 -18.13 1.25
C ALA A 110 -16.95 -17.33 2.55
N SER A 111 -15.91 -17.11 3.35
CA SER A 111 -15.99 -16.33 4.60
C SER A 111 -14.74 -15.46 4.81
N ALA A 112 -14.87 -14.53 5.74
CA ALA A 112 -13.81 -13.65 6.24
C ALA A 112 -13.16 -12.67 5.22
N ASN A 113 -13.69 -12.48 4.00
CA ASN A 113 -13.10 -11.58 2.99
C ASN A 113 -12.65 -10.20 3.54
N ARG A 114 -13.52 -9.50 4.28
CA ARG A 114 -13.19 -8.18 4.87
C ARG A 114 -12.03 -8.24 5.87
N ARG A 115 -12.01 -9.27 6.72
CA ARG A 115 -10.93 -9.49 7.70
C ARG A 115 -9.62 -9.85 6.99
N THR A 116 -9.69 -10.73 5.99
CA THR A 116 -8.56 -11.09 5.14
C THR A 116 -8.01 -9.87 4.40
N ALA A 117 -8.85 -8.98 3.90
CA ALA A 117 -8.41 -7.77 3.21
C ALA A 117 -7.61 -6.84 4.14
N VAL A 118 -8.11 -6.60 5.35
CA VAL A 118 -7.40 -5.78 6.35
C VAL A 118 -6.08 -6.41 6.75
N GLU A 119 -6.07 -7.71 7.05
CA GLU A 119 -4.86 -8.41 7.47
C GLU A 119 -3.81 -8.46 6.35
N ALA A 120 -4.23 -8.70 5.10
CA ALA A 120 -3.34 -8.66 3.94
C ALA A 120 -2.69 -7.28 3.76
N VAL A 121 -3.44 -6.19 3.96
CA VAL A 121 -2.88 -4.83 3.91
C VAL A 121 -1.89 -4.59 5.06
N ILE A 122 -2.21 -5.02 6.28
CA ILE A 122 -1.31 -4.90 7.44
C ILE A 122 0.01 -5.60 7.16
N ILE A 123 -0.03 -6.85 6.69
CA ILE A 123 1.16 -7.64 6.39
C ILE A 123 1.93 -7.00 5.23
N PHE A 124 1.27 -6.63 4.14
CA PHE A 124 1.91 -5.97 3.00
C PHE A 124 2.63 -4.67 3.39
N LEU A 125 2.02 -3.82 4.22
CA LEU A 125 2.68 -2.60 4.70
C LEU A 125 3.86 -2.97 5.62
N ARG A 126 3.69 -3.93 6.53
CA ARG A 126 4.72 -4.33 7.49
C ARG A 126 5.97 -4.89 6.83
N ILE A 127 5.84 -5.79 5.85
CA ILE A 127 6.98 -6.34 5.11
C ILE A 127 7.73 -5.25 4.33
N ASN A 128 7.04 -4.16 3.98
CA ASN A 128 7.61 -2.97 3.35
C ASN A 128 7.98 -1.86 4.34
N LYS A 129 8.13 -2.20 5.64
CA LYS A 129 8.57 -1.28 6.71
C LYS A 129 7.66 -0.05 6.87
N LYS A 130 6.36 -0.25 6.65
CA LYS A 130 5.28 0.71 6.91
C LYS A 130 4.28 0.13 7.90
N GLU A 131 3.57 1.00 8.58
CA GLU A 131 2.53 0.62 9.52
C GLU A 131 1.18 1.15 9.03
N LEU A 132 0.13 0.40 9.33
CA LEU A 132 -1.23 0.84 9.13
C LEU A 132 -1.56 1.92 10.18
N GLY A 133 -2.02 3.09 9.74
CA GLY A 133 -2.33 4.20 10.64
C GLY A 133 -3.69 4.11 11.33
N VAL A 134 -4.53 3.13 10.96
CA VAL A 134 -5.89 2.95 11.47
C VAL A 134 -5.86 2.47 12.93
N ARG A 135 -6.42 3.29 13.84
CA ARG A 135 -6.32 3.06 15.29
C ARG A 135 -7.47 2.24 15.90
N ASN A 136 -8.65 2.19 15.27
CA ASN A 136 -9.86 1.63 15.87
C ASN A 136 -10.48 0.50 15.02
N ARG A 137 -10.69 -0.69 15.60
CA ARG A 137 -11.26 -1.85 14.88
C ARG A 137 -12.77 -1.77 14.66
N LYS A 138 -13.53 -1.08 15.51
CA LYS A 138 -15.00 -1.00 15.39
C LYS A 138 -15.45 -0.18 14.17
N GLU A 139 -14.73 0.89 13.87
CA GLU A 139 -14.96 1.74 12.69
C GLU A 139 -14.67 0.99 11.37
N ASN A 140 -13.86 -0.06 11.42
CA ASN A 140 -13.45 -0.78 10.21
C ASN A 140 -14.61 -1.51 9.53
N ASP A 141 -15.59 -2.06 10.26
CA ASP A 141 -16.62 -2.89 9.62
C ASP A 141 -17.57 -2.07 8.73
N GLU A 142 -17.94 -0.87 9.16
CA GLU A 142 -18.78 0.06 8.38
C GLU A 142 -18.00 0.68 7.22
N VAL A 143 -16.73 1.05 7.45
CA VAL A 143 -15.84 1.54 6.37
C VAL A 143 -15.64 0.46 5.31
N LEU A 144 -15.35 -0.78 5.70
CA LEU A 144 -15.19 -1.88 4.76
C LEU A 144 -16.49 -2.20 4.00
N GLN A 145 -17.65 -1.99 4.63
CA GLN A 145 -18.93 -2.08 3.94
C GLN A 145 -19.08 -0.96 2.89
N GLY A 146 -18.77 0.29 3.24
CA GLY A 146 -18.77 1.39 2.27
C GLY A 146 -17.77 1.21 1.13
N ILE A 147 -16.59 0.65 1.39
CA ILE A 147 -15.60 0.30 0.34
C ILE A 147 -16.19 -0.74 -0.62
N ARG A 148 -16.87 -1.76 -0.09
CA ARG A 148 -17.54 -2.79 -0.89
C ARG A 148 -18.61 -2.18 -1.80
N GLU A 149 -19.32 -1.16 -1.32
CA GLU A 149 -20.40 -0.48 -2.04
C GLU A 149 -19.93 0.71 -2.90
N ASP A 150 -18.63 0.85 -3.15
CA ASP A 150 -18.08 1.98 -3.93
C ASP A 150 -18.40 3.37 -3.37
N TYR A 151 -18.65 3.44 -2.06
CA TYR A 151 -19.04 4.69 -1.41
C TYR A 151 -17.88 5.70 -1.34
N TYR A 152 -16.64 5.23 -1.20
CA TYR A 152 -15.45 6.06 -0.99
C TYR A 152 -14.57 6.15 -2.24
N LYS A 153 -13.94 7.30 -2.45
CA LYS A 153 -12.87 7.46 -3.43
C LYS A 153 -11.59 6.81 -2.95
N ASP A 154 -10.73 6.39 -3.88
CA ASP A 154 -9.43 5.77 -3.56
C ASP A 154 -8.54 6.68 -2.70
N THR A 155 -8.60 7.99 -2.95
CA THR A 155 -7.92 9.01 -2.13
C THR A 155 -8.40 9.04 -0.69
N GLU A 156 -9.69 8.81 -0.45
CA GLU A 156 -10.27 8.78 0.90
C GLU A 156 -9.82 7.52 1.63
N ILE A 157 -9.86 6.37 0.95
CA ILE A 157 -9.40 5.08 1.49
C ILE A 157 -7.90 5.15 1.80
N LYS A 158 -7.10 5.78 0.92
CA LYS A 158 -5.68 6.01 1.15
C LYS A 158 -5.43 6.84 2.41
N ASN A 159 -6.11 7.98 2.55
CA ASN A 159 -5.98 8.85 3.72
C ASN A 159 -6.32 8.07 5.00
N TRP A 160 -7.38 7.27 4.96
CA TRP A 160 -7.78 6.40 6.04
C TRP A 160 -6.72 5.36 6.42
N LEU A 161 -6.14 4.65 5.44
CA LEU A 161 -5.05 3.69 5.69
C LEU A 161 -3.82 4.36 6.30
N MET A 162 -3.59 5.64 5.99
CA MET A 162 -2.51 6.45 6.58
C MET A 162 -2.83 6.96 8.00
N GLY A 163 -4.02 6.66 8.53
CA GLY A 163 -4.48 7.08 9.86
C GLY A 163 -5.22 8.40 9.89
N GLY A 164 -5.60 8.93 8.74
CA GLY A 164 -6.50 10.07 8.61
C GLY A 164 -7.97 9.67 8.80
N GLU A 165 -8.83 10.67 8.89
CA GLU A 165 -10.28 10.47 8.95
C GLU A 165 -10.85 10.01 7.60
N ILE A 166 -11.96 9.29 7.67
CA ILE A 166 -12.81 8.95 6.54
C ILE A 166 -14.24 9.34 6.89
N ARG A 167 -15.01 9.80 5.92
CA ARG A 167 -16.40 10.19 6.16
C ARG A 167 -17.22 8.99 6.63
N GLU A 168 -18.24 9.25 7.44
CA GLU A 168 -19.15 8.21 7.94
C GLU A 168 -19.87 7.52 6.78
N PHE A 169 -19.95 6.19 6.83
CA PHE A 169 -20.72 5.42 5.85
C PHE A 169 -22.21 5.58 6.14
N ARG A 170 -22.98 6.04 5.15
CA ARG A 170 -24.44 6.14 5.23
C ARG A 170 -25.06 5.39 4.07
N ARG A 171 -25.95 4.47 4.42
CA ARG A 171 -26.68 3.62 3.48
C ARG A 171 -27.90 4.33 2.89
#